data_AF-A0A9P7U8Z0-F1
#
_entry.id   AF-A0A9P7U8Z0-F1
#
_cell.length_a   1.000
_cell.length_b   1.000
_cell.length_c   1.000
_cell.angle_alpha   90.00
_cell.angle_beta   90.00
_cell.angle_gamma   90.00
#
_symmetry.space_group_name_H-M   'P 1'
#
loop_
_entity.id
_entity.type
_entity.pdbx_description
1 polymer ?
#
loop_
_entity_poly.entity_id
_entity_poly.type
_entity_poly.pdbx_seq_one_letter_code
_entity_poly.pdbx_strand_id
1 'polypeptide(L)' 'MPPVPAQHGGAMGPGIADKMKMGALMGGTVGSVMGFVFGSVNIMRYGAGPNGIMRTLGQYMLGSGATFG' A
#
# COMPACT_ATOMS: atom_id res chain seq x y z
N MET A 1 5.38 -34.86 22.62
CA MET A 1 4.86 -34.20 21.41
C MET A 1 5.86 -34.44 20.28
N PRO A 2 5.48 -35.08 19.17
CA PRO A 2 6.37 -35.26 18.01
C PRO A 2 6.74 -33.89 17.43
N PRO A 3 7.96 -33.74 16.86
CA PRO A 3 8.39 -32.48 16.27
C PRO A 3 7.42 -32.07 15.15
N VAL A 4 6.92 -30.84 15.25
CA VAL A 4 6.08 -30.23 14.22
C VAL A 4 6.86 -30.32 12.89
N PRO A 5 6.28 -30.90 11.82
CA PRO A 5 6.94 -30.96 10.53
C PRO A 5 7.36 -29.55 10.12
N ALA A 6 8.65 -29.38 9.85
CA ALA A 6 9.17 -28.13 9.32
C ALA A 6 8.32 -27.75 8.10
N GLN A 7 7.63 -26.63 8.22
CA GLN A 7 6.78 -26.06 7.19
C GLN A 7 7.61 -26.01 5.90
N HIS A 8 7.04 -26.55 4.82
CA HIS A 8 7.69 -26.80 3.53
C HIS A 8 8.06 -25.50 2.79
N GLY A 9 8.97 -24.71 3.34
CA GLY A 9 9.58 -23.54 2.70
C GLY A 9 11.08 -23.66 2.79
N GLY A 10 11.70 -24.15 1.71
CA GLY A 10 13.11 -24.47 1.64
C GLY A 10 14.04 -23.33 2.06
N ALA A 11 15.24 -23.75 2.43
CA ALA A 11 16.41 -22.97 2.80
C ALA A 11 16.76 -21.85 1.80
N MET A 12 16.09 -20.71 1.89
CA MET A 12 16.58 -19.41 1.44
C MET A 12 15.80 -18.33 2.19
N GLY A 13 16.45 -17.65 3.14
CA GLY A 13 15.85 -16.46 3.76
C GLY A 13 15.45 -15.49 2.65
N PRO A 14 14.25 -14.86 2.71
CA PRO A 14 13.81 -13.97 1.65
C PRO A 14 14.89 -12.92 1.38
N GLY A 15 15.39 -12.88 0.14
CA GLY A 15 16.46 -11.96 -0.24
C GLY A 15 16.00 -10.52 -0.06
N ILE A 16 16.94 -9.56 -0.12
CA ILE A 16 16.60 -8.13 -0.05
C ILE A 16 15.53 -7.78 -1.10
N ALA A 17 15.58 -8.41 -2.29
CA ALA A 17 14.57 -8.27 -3.34
C ALA A 17 13.19 -8.84 -2.95
N ASP A 18 13.12 -9.99 -2.27
CA ASP A 18 11.84 -10.57 -1.82
C ASP A 18 11.23 -9.78 -0.67
N LYS A 19 12.08 -9.28 0.25
CA LYS A 19 11.66 -8.35 1.32
C LYS A 19 11.17 -7.03 0.75
N MET A 20 11.84 -6.50 -0.28
CA MET A 20 11.42 -5.28 -0.97
C MET A 20 10.09 -5.49 -1.69
N LYS A 21 9.89 -6.61 -2.40
CA LYS A 21 8.58 -6.97 -2.99
C LYS A 21 7.48 -7.12 -1.93
N MET A 22 7.80 -7.73 -0.79
CA MET A 22 6.85 -7.90 0.30
C MET A 22 6.48 -6.54 0.93
N GLY A 23 7.46 -5.65 1.10
CA GLY A 23 7.25 -4.27 1.55
C GLY A 23 6.40 -3.47 0.55
N ALA A 24 6.73 -3.56 -0.73
CA ALA A 24 6.00 -2.89 -1.80
C ALA A 24 4.54 -3.33 -1.90
N LEU A 25 4.28 -4.63 -1.75
CA LEU A 25 2.92 -5.17 -1.76
C LEU A 25 2.11 -4.74 -0.53
N MET A 26 2.71 -4.83 0.66
CA MET A 26 2.06 -4.48 1.92
C MET A 26 1.80 -2.97 2.02
N GLY A 27 2.80 -2.18 1.68
CA GLY A 27 2.68 -0.75 1.79
C GLY A 27 1.97 -0.11 0.59
N GLY A 28 2.01 -0.71 -0.60
CA GLY A 28 1.24 -0.24 -1.76
C GLY A 28 -0.26 -0.40 -1.55
N THR A 29 -0.69 -1.47 -0.88
CA THR A 29 -2.10 -1.65 -0.47
C THR A 29 -2.49 -0.64 0.61
N VAL A 30 -1.69 -0.49 1.67
CA VAL A 30 -1.97 0.51 2.72
C VAL A 30 -1.97 1.93 2.17
N GLY A 31 -1.03 2.27 1.30
CA GLY A 31 -0.93 3.56 0.61
C GLY A 31 -2.14 3.83 -0.28
N SER A 32 -2.62 2.83 -1.02
CA SER A 32 -3.83 2.98 -1.84
C SER A 32 -5.07 3.26 -1.00
N VAL A 33 -5.24 2.57 0.14
CA VAL A 33 -6.36 2.81 1.07
C VAL A 33 -6.24 4.17 1.77
N MET A 34 -5.05 4.52 2.25
CA MET A 34 -4.82 5.81 2.90
C MET A 34 -5.03 6.96 1.92
N GLY A 35 -4.55 6.85 0.69
CA GLY A 35 -4.80 7.84 -0.35
C GLY A 35 -6.27 7.96 -0.72
N PHE A 36 -7.02 6.85 -0.70
CA PHE A 36 -8.47 6.88 -0.89
C PHE A 36 -9.19 7.59 0.25
N VAL A 37 -8.88 7.23 1.50
CA VAL A 37 -9.53 7.80 2.69
C VAL A 37 -9.20 9.28 2.83
N PHE A 38 -7.91 9.65 2.82
CA PHE A 38 -7.51 11.05 2.90
C PHE A 38 -8.00 11.85 1.70
N GLY A 39 -7.91 11.30 0.48
CA GLY A 39 -8.42 11.95 -0.72
C GLY A 39 -9.94 12.18 -0.66
N SER A 40 -10.72 11.19 -0.24
CA SER A 40 -12.17 11.31 -0.09
C SER A 40 -12.57 12.29 1.01
N VAL A 41 -11.87 12.28 2.14
CA VAL A 41 -12.10 13.23 3.25
C VAL A 41 -11.72 14.65 2.85
N ASN A 42 -10.61 14.84 2.12
CA ASN A 42 -10.21 16.16 1.63
C ASN A 42 -11.23 16.73 0.64
N ILE A 43 -11.76 15.88 -0.25
CA ILE A 43 -12.79 16.28 -1.21
C ILE A 43 -14.11 16.63 -0.52
N MET A 44 -14.51 15.88 0.51
CA MET A 44 -15.72 16.19 1.29
C MET A 44 -15.57 17.46 2.13
N ARG A 45 -14.38 17.72 2.71
CA ARG A 45 -14.16 18.87 3.60
C ARG A 45 -13.78 20.16 2.89
N TYR A 46 -12.96 20.09 1.85
CA TYR A 46 -12.40 21.25 1.14
C TYR A 46 -12.90 21.38 -0.30
N GLY A 47 -13.78 20.48 -0.74
CA GLY A 47 -14.25 20.41 -2.11
C GLY A 47 -13.22 19.77 -3.05
N ALA A 48 -13.66 19.47 -4.26
CA ALA A 48 -12.89 18.79 -5.31
C ALA A 48 -11.57 19.49 -5.75
N GLY A 49 -11.29 20.70 -5.26
CA GLY A 49 -10.27 21.59 -5.79
C GLY A 49 -10.53 22.02 -7.24
N PRO A 50 -9.68 22.89 -7.83
CA PRO A 50 -9.84 23.40 -9.20
C PRO A 50 -9.80 22.31 -10.30
N ASN A 51 -9.33 21.11 -9.95
CA ASN A 51 -9.04 20.01 -10.87
C ASN A 51 -10.05 18.86 -10.84
N GLY A 52 -11.10 18.96 -10.01
CA GLY A 52 -12.13 17.93 -9.89
C GLY A 52 -11.77 16.75 -8.98
N ILE A 53 -12.81 16.05 -8.51
CA ILE A 53 -12.74 14.98 -7.50
C ILE A 53 -11.77 13.88 -7.93
N MET A 54 -11.88 13.44 -9.18
CA MET A 54 -11.14 12.30 -9.72
C MET A 54 -9.63 12.55 -9.81
N ARG A 55 -9.21 13.80 -10.09
CA ARG A 55 -7.78 14.15 -10.20
C ARG A 55 -7.13 14.34 -8.83
N THR A 56 -7.86 14.91 -7.88
CA THR A 56 -7.41 15.06 -6.48
C THR A 56 -7.32 13.70 -5.81
N LEU A 57 -8.34 12.84 -5.93
CA LEU A 57 -8.28 11.45 -5.45
C LEU A 57 -7.16 10.66 -6.12
N GLY A 58 -7.01 10.76 -7.44
CA GLY A 58 -5.93 10.12 -8.17
C GLY A 58 -4.54 10.55 -7.68
N GLN A 59 -4.34 11.84 -7.39
CA GLN A 59 -3.08 12.34 -6.82
C GLN A 59 -2.85 11.85 -5.38
N TYR A 60 -3.87 11.79 -4.53
CA TYR A 60 -3.74 11.24 -3.18
C TYR A 60 -3.48 9.72 -3.20
N MET A 61 -4.15 8.97 -4.08
CA MET A 61 -3.96 7.52 -4.24
C MET A 61 -2.60 7.19 -4.86
N LEU A 62 -2.17 7.90 -5.91
CA LEU A 62 -0.84 7.73 -6.50
C LEU A 62 0.26 8.19 -5.55
N GLY A 63 0.09 9.34 -4.89
CA GLY A 63 1.07 9.86 -3.92
C GLY A 63 1.23 8.94 -2.72
N SER A 64 0.11 8.45 -2.16
CA SER A 64 0.15 7.53 -1.03
C SER A 64 0.63 6.13 -1.44
N GLY A 65 0.20 5.63 -2.60
CA GLY A 65 0.70 4.37 -3.17
C GLY A 65 2.20 4.39 -3.45
N ALA A 66 2.76 5.53 -3.91
CA ALA A 66 4.20 5.69 -4.14
C ALA A 66 5.02 5.91 -2.85
N THR A 67 4.40 6.41 -1.78
CA THR A 67 5.13 6.67 -0.51
C THR A 67 5.19 5.43 0.37
N PHE A 68 4.17 4.57 0.30
CA PHE A 68 4.10 3.38 1.13
C PHE A 68 4.43 2.09 0.37
N GLY A 69 4.26 2.00 -0.96
CA GLY A 69 4.53 0.79 -1.76
C GLY A 69 5.93 0.68 -2.35
#